data_AF-A0A9X8UQE1-F1
#
_entry.id   AF-A0A9X8UQE1-F1
#
_cell.length_a   1.000
_cell.length_b   1.000
_cell.length_c   1.000
_cell.angle_alpha   90.00
_cell.angle_beta   90.00
_cell.angle_gamma   90.00
#
_symmetry.space_group_name_H-M   'P 1'
#
loop_
_entity.id
_entity.type
_entity.pdbx_description
1 polymer ?
#
loop_
_entity_poly.entity_id
_entity_poly.type
_entity_poly.pdbx_seq_one_letter_code
_entity_poly.pdbx_strand_id
1 'polypeptide(L)'
;MCDMCSGMTRKQLEALIDQRIRDYGHEVIFVESDRISPSLAYTVGLSRIGHPEFLVRGLDMDDSIQMLNGFSASVLEWNEVFAHRHTGRWKDGTLLYFSKISTGIRKQVPLAYQRYGESLGLLEVLLVGRDIPYEYVVARHN
;
A
#
# COMPACT_ATOMS: atom_id res chain seq x y z
N MET A 1 11.44 -8.74 -6.84
CA MET A 1 12.87 -8.76 -6.45
C MET A 1 12.99 -8.29 -5.01
N CYS A 2 13.28 -9.19 -4.08
CA CYS A 2 13.54 -8.84 -2.69
C CYS A 2 15.02 -8.42 -2.52
N ASP A 3 15.26 -7.19 -2.07
CA ASP A 3 16.63 -6.66 -1.89
C ASP A 3 17.42 -7.44 -0.83
N MET A 4 16.75 -7.97 0.21
CA MET A 4 17.39 -8.86 1.18
C MET A 4 17.75 -10.23 0.57
N CYS A 5 16.91 -10.76 -0.33
CA CYS A 5 17.25 -11.98 -1.07
C CYS A 5 18.39 -11.76 -2.06
N SER A 6 18.69 -10.51 -2.40
CA SER A 6 19.80 -10.09 -3.26
C SER A 6 21.09 -9.78 -2.48
N GLY A 7 21.15 -10.14 -1.18
CA GLY A 7 22.36 -10.02 -0.35
C GLY A 7 22.44 -8.77 0.52
N MET A 8 21.40 -7.92 0.53
CA MET A 8 21.36 -6.74 1.39
C MET A 8 21.08 -7.11 2.84
N THR A 9 21.87 -6.56 3.77
CA THR A 9 21.56 -6.68 5.20
C THR A 9 20.32 -5.86 5.55
N ARG A 10 19.63 -6.22 6.64
CA ARG A 10 18.47 -5.45 7.11
C ARG A 10 18.77 -3.96 7.32
N LYS A 11 19.96 -3.64 7.86
CA LYS A 11 20.39 -2.25 8.07
C LYS A 11 20.58 -1.49 6.76
N GLN A 12 21.12 -2.13 5.73
CA GLN A 12 21.25 -1.52 4.41
C GLN A 12 19.88 -1.30 3.76
N LEU A 13 18.95 -2.25 3.92
CA LEU A 13 17.57 -2.08 3.44
C LEU A 13 16.89 -0.90 4.15
N GLU A 14 17.02 -0.82 5.48
CA GLU A 14 16.47 0.30 6.26
C GLU A 14 17.05 1.64 5.80
N ALA A 15 18.37 1.71 5.55
CA ALA A 15 19.02 2.92 5.05
C ALA A 15 18.58 3.30 3.62
N LEU A 16 18.36 2.32 2.75
CA LEU A 16 17.83 2.53 1.40
C LEU A 16 16.40 3.08 1.45
N ILE A 17 15.54 2.48 2.29
CA ILE A 17 14.18 2.96 2.52
C ILE A 17 14.21 4.39 3.06
N ASP A 18 15.09 4.68 4.02
CA ASP A 18 15.26 6.04 4.55
C ASP A 18 15.65 7.04 3.47
N GLN A 19 16.55 6.64 2.57
CA GLN A 19 16.96 7.47 1.44
C GLN A 19 15.79 7.73 0.50
N ARG A 20 15.08 6.69 0.05
CA ARG A 20 13.95 6.83 -0.87
C ARG A 20 12.82 7.68 -0.28
N ILE A 21 12.52 7.51 1.00
CA ILE A 21 11.53 8.35 1.70
C ILE A 21 11.97 9.81 1.80
N ARG A 22 13.28 10.08 1.94
CA ARG A 22 13.78 11.47 1.91
C ARG A 22 13.68 12.08 0.52
N ASP A 23 14.01 11.32 -0.51
CA ASP A 23 14.13 11.80 -1.88
C ASP A 23 12.75 11.93 -2.56
N TYR A 24 11.82 11.01 -2.28
CA TYR A 24 10.53 10.88 -2.97
C TYR A 24 9.31 10.99 -2.05
N GLY A 25 9.49 11.09 -0.74
CA GLY A 25 8.40 11.15 0.24
C GLY A 25 7.86 9.78 0.66
N HIS A 26 8.00 8.75 -0.18
CA HIS A 26 7.60 7.38 0.11
C HIS A 26 8.56 6.34 -0.49
N GLU A 27 8.32 5.09 -0.13
CA GLU A 27 8.91 3.90 -0.73
C GLU A 27 7.82 2.82 -0.87
N VAL A 28 7.91 1.99 -1.91
CA VAL A 28 7.03 0.83 -2.09
C VAL A 28 7.77 -0.46 -1.77
N ILE A 29 7.26 -1.21 -0.79
CA ILE A 29 7.75 -2.53 -0.44
C ILE A 29 6.90 -3.57 -1.15
N PHE A 30 7.54 -4.41 -1.97
CA PHE A 30 6.90 -5.58 -2.58
C PHE A 30 7.36 -6.87 -1.87
N VAL A 31 6.40 -7.71 -1.49
CA VAL A 31 6.59 -9.03 -0.92
C VAL A 31 6.04 -10.05 -1.91
N GLU A 32 6.93 -10.90 -2.41
CA GLU A 32 6.57 -11.99 -3.32
C GLU A 32 5.63 -12.99 -2.63
N SER A 33 4.75 -13.61 -3.42
CA SER A 33 3.87 -14.67 -2.92
C SER A 33 4.68 -15.86 -2.42
N ASP A 34 4.18 -16.54 -1.40
CA ASP A 34 4.71 -17.83 -0.97
C ASP A 34 3.66 -18.95 -1.18
N ARG A 35 3.91 -20.14 -0.63
CA ARG A 35 3.01 -21.30 -0.80
C ARG A 35 1.62 -21.10 -0.17
N ILE A 36 1.47 -20.13 0.73
CA ILE A 36 0.30 -19.99 1.62
C ILE A 36 -0.34 -18.60 1.46
N SER A 37 0.43 -17.60 1.03
CA SER A 37 0.02 -16.19 0.97
C SER A 37 0.21 -15.61 -0.42
N PRO A 38 -0.75 -14.83 -0.95
CA PRO A 38 -0.56 -14.08 -2.17
C PRO A 38 0.52 -13.00 -2.00
N SER A 39 1.03 -12.48 -3.11
CA SER A 39 1.90 -11.31 -3.11
C SER A 39 1.23 -10.14 -2.40
N LEU A 40 2.05 -9.25 -1.83
CA LEU A 40 1.57 -8.04 -1.18
C LEU A 40 2.51 -6.88 -1.48
N ALA A 41 1.97 -5.69 -1.65
CA ALA A 41 2.75 -4.48 -1.74
C ALA A 41 2.17 -3.41 -0.82
N TYR A 42 3.03 -2.55 -0.28
CA TYR A 42 2.58 -1.44 0.57
C TYR A 42 3.53 -0.26 0.52
N THR A 43 2.99 0.93 0.79
CA THR A 43 3.79 2.15 0.91
C THR A 43 4.40 2.28 2.30
N VAL A 44 5.53 2.98 2.37
CA VAL A 44 6.18 3.42 3.60
C VAL A 44 6.58 4.87 3.42
N GLY A 45 6.08 5.81 4.23
CA GLY A 45 6.45 7.22 4.11
C GLY A 45 5.29 8.17 4.31
N LEU A 46 4.09 7.81 3.82
CA LEU A 46 2.91 8.68 3.82
C LEU A 46 2.46 9.02 5.24
N SER A 47 2.72 8.12 6.20
CA SER A 47 2.40 8.37 7.62
C SER A 47 3.12 9.61 8.17
N ARG A 48 4.28 10.01 7.60
CA ARG A 48 5.04 11.19 8.03
C ARG A 48 4.29 12.51 7.81
N ILE A 49 3.36 12.51 6.86
CA ILE A 49 2.51 13.66 6.53
C ILE A 49 1.06 13.45 7.00
N GLY A 50 0.82 12.44 7.84
CA GLY A 50 -0.50 12.15 8.42
C GLY A 50 -1.46 11.38 7.51
N HIS A 51 -1.00 10.90 6.35
CA HIS A 51 -1.81 10.07 5.46
C HIS A 51 -1.58 8.57 5.77
N PRO A 52 -2.62 7.70 5.76
CA PRO A 52 -2.45 6.26 5.88
C PRO A 52 -1.51 5.68 4.80
N GLU A 53 -0.79 4.60 5.10
CA GLU A 53 -0.12 3.84 4.06
C GLU A 53 -1.15 3.08 3.22
N PHE A 54 -0.82 2.81 1.95
CA PHE A 54 -1.61 1.95 1.08
C PHE A 54 -1.07 0.53 1.09
N LEU A 55 -1.96 -0.44 0.88
CA LEU A 55 -1.64 -1.85 0.71
C LEU A 55 -2.46 -2.43 -0.44
N VAL A 56 -1.84 -3.29 -1.25
CA VAL A 56 -2.52 -4.09 -2.27
C VAL A 56 -2.04 -5.54 -2.22
N ARG A 57 -2.89 -6.48 -2.64
CA ARG A 57 -2.61 -7.92 -2.62
C ARG A 57 -2.81 -8.55 -3.98
N GLY A 58 -2.11 -9.65 -4.25
CA GLY A 58 -2.36 -10.51 -5.40
C GLY A 58 -2.16 -9.86 -6.77
N LEU A 59 -1.51 -8.70 -6.83
CA LEU A 59 -1.00 -8.12 -8.07
C LEU A 59 0.44 -8.56 -8.30
N ASP A 60 0.86 -8.53 -9.56
CA ASP A 60 2.28 -8.64 -9.88
C ASP A 60 3.04 -7.40 -9.40
N MET A 61 4.37 -7.47 -9.48
CA MET A 61 5.25 -6.42 -8.97
C MET A 61 5.06 -5.10 -9.72
N ASP A 62 4.91 -5.14 -11.05
CA ASP A 62 4.86 -3.93 -11.88
C ASP A 62 3.54 -3.18 -11.66
N ASP A 63 2.41 -3.89 -11.66
CA ASP A 63 1.10 -3.31 -11.39
C ASP A 63 1.00 -2.80 -9.95
N SER A 64 1.57 -3.52 -8.97
CA SER A 64 1.62 -3.08 -7.58
C SER A 64 2.39 -1.77 -7.43
N ILE A 65 3.59 -1.69 -8.01
CA ILE A 65 4.45 -0.51 -7.92
C ILE A 65 3.79 0.66 -8.65
N GLN A 66 3.25 0.43 -9.84
CA GLN A 66 2.57 1.48 -10.60
C GLN A 66 1.38 2.04 -9.82
N MET A 67 0.56 1.17 -9.22
CA MET A 67 -0.63 1.58 -8.48
C MET A 67 -0.26 2.40 -7.26
N LEU A 68 0.67 1.90 -6.45
CA LEU A 68 1.04 2.55 -5.20
C LEU A 68 1.83 3.83 -5.42
N ASN A 69 2.65 3.92 -6.46
CA ASN A 69 3.30 5.17 -6.85
C ASN A 69 2.28 6.19 -7.36
N GLY A 70 1.28 5.77 -8.14
CA GLY A 70 0.22 6.66 -8.61
C GLY A 70 -0.55 7.30 -7.44
N PHE A 71 -0.99 6.50 -6.46
CA PHE A 71 -1.67 7.04 -5.28
C PHE A 71 -0.74 7.87 -4.39
N SER A 72 0.53 7.48 -4.26
CA SER A 72 1.49 8.28 -3.50
C SER A 72 1.72 9.64 -4.14
N ALA A 73 1.81 9.73 -5.47
CA ALA A 73 1.89 11.00 -6.20
C ALA A 73 0.62 11.85 -6.01
N SER A 74 -0.57 11.26 -6.10
CA SER A 74 -1.85 11.91 -5.75
C SER A 74 -1.80 12.58 -4.37
N VAL A 75 -1.32 11.86 -3.36
CA VAL A 75 -1.21 12.39 -1.99
C VAL A 75 -0.12 13.47 -1.89
N LEU A 76 1.08 13.21 -2.42
CA LEU A 76 2.26 14.05 -2.20
C LEU A 76 2.25 15.33 -3.04
N GLU A 77 1.78 15.26 -4.28
CA GLU A 77 1.82 16.37 -5.23
C GLU A 77 0.52 17.19 -5.21
N TRP A 78 -0.62 16.50 -5.04
CA TRP A 78 -1.94 17.12 -5.16
C TRP A 78 -2.69 17.22 -3.84
N ASN A 79 -2.08 16.78 -2.74
CA ASN A 79 -2.66 16.77 -1.40
C ASN A 79 -4.03 16.05 -1.36
N GLU A 80 -4.18 15.02 -2.22
CA GLU A 80 -5.38 14.19 -2.25
C GLU A 80 -5.47 13.36 -0.97
N VAL A 81 -6.68 13.25 -0.43
CA VAL A 81 -6.93 12.52 0.82
C VAL A 81 -7.74 11.27 0.52
N PHE A 82 -7.17 10.11 0.86
CA PHE A 82 -7.85 8.83 0.77
C PHE A 82 -8.29 8.37 2.16
N ALA A 83 -9.50 7.81 2.22
CA ALA A 83 -10.06 7.28 3.45
C ALA A 83 -10.87 6.01 3.18
N HIS A 84 -11.29 5.36 4.26
CA HIS A 84 -12.20 4.22 4.16
C HIS A 84 -13.45 4.60 3.35
N ARG A 85 -13.86 3.70 2.44
CA ARG A 85 -15.01 3.85 1.53
C ARG A 85 -14.81 4.80 0.35
N HIS A 86 -13.62 5.37 0.20
CA HIS A 86 -13.31 6.03 -1.07
C HIS A 86 -13.29 5.00 -2.19
N THR A 87 -13.59 5.48 -3.39
CA THR A 87 -13.51 4.69 -4.63
C THR A 87 -12.59 5.39 -5.61
N GLY A 88 -12.02 4.62 -6.53
CA GLY A 88 -11.17 5.12 -7.60
C GLY A 88 -11.28 4.24 -8.82
N ARG A 89 -10.52 4.56 -9.87
CA ARG A 89 -10.43 3.70 -11.05
C ARG A 89 -8.98 3.34 -11.33
N TRP A 90 -8.77 2.09 -11.70
CA TRP A 90 -7.51 1.63 -12.25
C TRP A 90 -7.39 1.99 -13.74
N LYS A 91 -6.18 1.86 -14.29
CA LYS A 91 -5.85 2.23 -15.69
C LYS A 91 -6.71 1.52 -16.74
N ASP A 92 -7.23 0.33 -16.42
CA ASP A 92 -8.10 -0.47 -17.28
C ASP A 92 -9.60 -0.22 -17.02
N GLY A 93 -9.94 0.73 -16.15
CA GLY A 93 -11.30 1.07 -15.77
C GLY A 93 -11.84 0.29 -14.56
N THR A 94 -11.07 -0.68 -14.03
CA THR A 94 -11.45 -1.46 -12.84
C THR A 94 -11.77 -0.54 -11.68
N LEU A 95 -12.93 -0.74 -11.05
CA LEU A 95 -13.34 0.03 -9.87
C LEU A 95 -12.50 -0.41 -8.66
N LEU A 96 -11.95 0.56 -7.95
CA LEU A 96 -11.16 0.35 -6.74
C LEU A 96 -11.96 0.80 -5.51
N TYR A 97 -11.74 0.14 -4.39
CA TYR A 97 -12.34 0.47 -3.10
C TYR A 97 -11.28 0.50 -2.00
N PHE A 98 -11.28 1.56 -1.20
CA PHE A 98 -10.30 1.75 -0.12
C PHE A 98 -10.88 1.27 1.22
N SER A 99 -10.31 0.21 1.78
CA SER A 99 -10.75 -0.39 3.04
C SER A 99 -9.75 -0.11 4.16
N LYS A 100 -10.22 0.39 5.32
CA LYS A 100 -9.33 0.60 6.47
C LYS A 100 -9.02 -0.73 7.15
N ILE A 101 -7.74 -1.01 7.32
CA ILE A 101 -7.27 -2.09 8.18
C ILE A 101 -7.05 -1.51 9.58
N SER A 102 -7.71 -2.08 10.59
CA SER A 102 -7.59 -1.64 11.99
C SER A 102 -6.94 -2.69 12.90
N THR A 103 -6.70 -3.90 12.40
CA THR A 103 -6.14 -5.00 13.21
C THR A 103 -5.02 -5.72 12.46
N GLY A 104 -4.07 -6.26 13.21
CA GLY A 104 -2.96 -7.05 12.62
C GLY A 104 -1.98 -6.24 11.77
N ILE A 105 -2.00 -4.90 11.82
CA ILE A 105 -1.15 -4.02 11.00
C ILE A 105 0.33 -4.41 11.10
N ARG A 106 0.84 -4.63 12.32
CA ARG A 106 2.23 -5.06 12.55
C ARG A 106 2.65 -6.30 11.75
N LYS A 107 1.73 -7.26 11.57
CA LYS A 107 2.00 -8.49 10.81
C LYS A 107 1.96 -8.26 9.31
N GLN A 108 1.11 -7.36 8.84
CA GLN A 108 0.89 -7.11 7.41
C GLN A 108 1.96 -6.20 6.80
N VAL A 109 2.38 -5.16 7.55
CA VAL A 109 3.31 -4.13 7.06
C VAL A 109 4.42 -3.85 8.07
N PRO A 110 5.27 -4.86 8.39
CA PRO A 110 6.21 -4.76 9.51
C PRO A 110 7.22 -3.62 9.37
N LEU A 111 7.65 -3.26 8.16
CA LEU A 111 8.59 -2.16 7.94
C LEU A 111 7.95 -0.79 8.20
N ALA A 112 6.70 -0.58 7.78
CA ALA A 112 5.95 0.64 8.11
C ALA A 112 5.67 0.73 9.61
N TYR A 113 5.22 -0.37 10.21
CA TYR A 113 4.89 -0.39 11.64
C TYR A 113 6.11 -0.18 12.53
N GLN A 114 7.29 -0.71 12.17
CA GLN A 114 8.53 -0.45 12.91
C GLN A 114 8.87 1.06 12.95
N ARG A 115 8.45 1.82 11.93
CA ARG A 115 8.76 3.25 11.81
C ARG A 115 7.74 4.14 12.53
N TYR A 116 6.45 3.82 12.38
CA TYR A 116 5.37 4.71 12.81
C TYR A 116 4.58 4.19 14.01
N GLY A 117 4.78 2.92 14.40
CA GLY A 117 4.13 2.30 15.55
C GLY A 117 2.60 2.40 15.47
N GLU A 118 1.97 2.70 16.60
CA GLU A 118 0.51 2.79 16.75
C GLU A 118 -0.13 3.97 15.98
N SER A 119 0.67 4.94 15.52
CA SER A 119 0.17 6.04 14.69
C SER A 119 -0.06 5.65 13.22
N LEU A 120 0.38 4.46 12.82
CA LEU A 120 0.25 3.95 11.46
C LEU A 120 -1.23 3.70 11.09
N GLY A 121 -1.73 4.49 10.14
CA GLY A 121 -2.95 4.16 9.40
C GLY A 121 -2.64 3.24 8.21
N LEU A 122 -3.57 2.35 7.85
CA LEU A 122 -3.42 1.47 6.70
C LEU A 122 -4.74 1.37 5.92
N LEU A 123 -4.65 1.60 4.60
CA LEU A 123 -5.74 1.43 3.64
C LEU A 123 -5.39 0.32 2.65
N GLU A 124 -6.20 -0.72 2.61
CA GLU A 124 -6.15 -1.73 1.57
C GLU A 124 -6.94 -1.27 0.34
N VAL A 125 -6.29 -1.29 -0.81
CA VAL A 125 -6.89 -1.02 -2.12
C VAL A 125 -7.40 -2.34 -2.68
N LEU A 126 -8.72 -2.48 -2.74
CA LEU A 126 -9.41 -3.67 -3.20
C LEU A 126 -9.93 -3.45 -4.63
N LEU A 127 -9.68 -4.42 -5.51
CA LEU A 127 -10.21 -4.43 -6.88
C LEU A 127 -11.64 -5.01 -6.85
N VAL A 128 -12.62 -4.19 -7.19
CA VAL A 128 -14.04 -4.61 -7.20
C VAL A 128 -14.28 -5.59 -8.35
N GLY A 129 -14.98 -6.68 -8.06
CA GLY A 129 -15.17 -7.83 -8.94
C GLY A 129 -14.09 -8.91 -8.78
N ARG A 130 -12.91 -8.57 -8.26
CA ARG A 130 -11.83 -9.52 -7.95
C ARG A 130 -11.78 -9.86 -6.47
N ASP A 131 -11.63 -8.84 -5.63
CA ASP A 131 -11.42 -8.97 -4.18
C ASP A 131 -12.73 -8.86 -3.40
N ILE A 132 -13.65 -8.02 -3.89
CA ILE A 132 -14.98 -7.83 -3.30
C ILE A 132 -16.06 -7.78 -4.38
N PRO A 133 -17.29 -8.26 -4.13
CA PRO A 133 -18.40 -8.13 -5.07
C PRO A 133 -18.81 -6.66 -5.31
N TYR A 134 -19.33 -6.36 -6.50
CA TYR A 134 -19.84 -5.02 -6.85
C TYR A 134 -20.92 -4.51 -5.89
N GLU A 135 -21.78 -5.40 -5.40
CA GLU A 135 -22.86 -5.08 -4.45
C GLU A 135 -22.33 -4.47 -3.15
N TYR A 136 -21.11 -4.82 -2.74
CA TYR A 136 -20.49 -4.29 -1.53
C TYR A 136 -20.24 -2.78 -1.58
N VAL A 137 -20.07 -2.25 -2.80
CA VAL A 137 -19.89 -0.83 -3.07
C VAL A 137 -21.24 -0.14 -3.32
N VAL A 138 -22.16 -0.78 -4.06
CA VAL A 138 -23.46 -0.19 -4.44
C VAL A 138 -24.44 -0.11 -3.26
N ALA A 139 -24.51 -1.15 -2.41
CA ALA A 139 -25.47 -1.24 -1.31
C ALA A 139 -25.24 -0.24 -0.16
N ARG A 140 -24.28 0.68 -0.30
CA ARG A 140 -23.92 1.68 0.72
C ARG A 140 -24.05 3.14 0.24
N HIS A 141 -24.58 3.34 -0.97
CA HIS A 141 -24.97 4.64 -1.51
C HIS A 141 -26.49 4.90 -1.46
N ASN A 142 -27.27 3.95 -0.94
CA ASN A 142 -28.69 4.09 -0.58
C ASN A 142 -28.86 4.11 0.93
#